data_AF-A0A101GCL2-F1
#
_entry.id   AF-A0A101GCL2-F1
#
_cell.length_a   1.000
_cell.length_b   1.000
_cell.length_c   1.000
_cell.angle_alpha   90.00
_cell.angle_beta   90.00
_cell.angle_gamma   90.00
#
_symmetry.space_group_name_H-M   'P 1'
#
loop_
_entity.id
_entity.type
_entity.pdbx_description
1 polymer ?
#
loop_
_entity_poly.entity_id
_entity_poly.type
_entity_poly.pdbx_seq_one_letter_code
_entity_poly.pdbx_strand_id
1 'polypeptide(L)' 'MVNKIMYQKIQHFKRRGFTKADIIRETGLNKRTVLKYYSMSEKKYSRYIEKVRYRTKIFEPYQSHILNLYRVNDFQ' A
#
# COMPACT_ATOMS: atom_id res chain seq x y z
N MET A 1 -2.05 -3.48 -0.64
CA MET A 1 -3.17 -2.60 -1.07
C MET A 1 -2.99 -1.23 -0.42
N VAL A 2 -3.01 -0.15 -1.19
CA VAL A 2 -2.96 1.21 -0.62
C VAL A 2 -4.39 1.57 -0.23
N ASN A 3 -4.71 1.52 1.05
CA ASN A 3 -6.07 1.75 1.49
C ASN A 3 -6.33 3.24 1.72
N LYS A 4 -7.24 3.83 0.94
CA LYS A 4 -7.72 5.22 1.11
C LYS A 4 -8.15 5.53 2.54
N ILE A 5 -8.71 4.53 3.21
CA ILE A 5 -9.13 4.60 4.60
C ILE A 5 -7.94 4.90 5.53
N MET A 6 -6.77 4.29 5.30
CA MET A 6 -5.59 4.53 6.14
C MET A 6 -5.06 5.96 5.99
N TYR A 7 -4.96 6.46 4.75
CA TYR A 7 -4.52 7.84 4.50
C TYR A 7 -5.48 8.84 5.16
N GLN A 8 -6.79 8.68 4.93
CA GLN A 8 -7.81 9.56 5.51
C GLN A 8 -7.79 9.54 7.04
N LYS A 9 -7.66 8.35 7.66
CA LYS A 9 -7.56 8.20 9.12
C LYS A 9 -6.34 8.96 9.66
N ILE A 10 -5.16 8.76 9.07
CA ILE A 10 -3.93 9.45 9.50
C ILE A 10 -4.06 10.98 9.36
N GLN A 11 -4.63 11.47 8.24
CA GLN A 11 -4.84 12.90 8.05
C GLN A 11 -5.87 13.49 9.01
N HIS A 12 -6.92 12.74 9.36
CA HIS A 12 -7.90 13.15 10.36
C HIS A 12 -7.23 13.39 11.73
N PHE A 13 -6.44 12.43 12.23
CA PHE A 13 -5.72 12.59 13.49
C PHE A 13 -4.67 13.71 13.43
N LYS A 14 -3.94 13.83 12.32
CA LYS A 14 -2.97 14.92 12.12
C LYS A 14 -3.63 16.30 12.24
N ARG A 15 -4.81 16.49 11.62
CA ARG A 15 -5.57 17.76 11.71
C ARG A 15 -6.04 18.06 13.14
N ARG A 16 -6.15 17.04 14.00
CA ARG A 16 -6.46 17.16 15.43
C ARG A 16 -5.22 17.34 16.31
N GLY A 17 -4.03 17.51 15.73
CA GLY A 17 -2.79 17.77 16.47
C GLY A 17 -2.05 16.53 16.97
N PHE A 18 -2.48 15.32 16.60
CA PHE A 18 -1.83 14.09 17.06
C PHE A 18 -0.45 13.91 16.43
N THR A 19 0.51 13.45 17.22
CA THR A 19 1.85 13.12 16.70
C THR A 19 1.83 11.79 15.94
N LYS A 20 2.91 11.49 15.21
CA LYS A 20 3.06 10.20 14.53
C LYS A 20 3.02 9.02 15.51
N ALA A 21 3.59 9.20 16.71
CA ALA A 21 3.62 8.16 17.73
C ALA A 21 2.23 7.91 18.31
N ASP A 22 1.46 8.98 18.59
CA ASP A 22 0.08 8.85 19.05
C ASP A 22 -0.77 8.15 18.01
N ILE A 23 -0.64 8.53 16.73
CA ILE A 23 -1.40 7.87 15.65
C ILE A 23 -1.07 6.37 15.58
N ILE A 24 0.19 5.96 15.73
CA ILE A 24 0.56 4.54 15.75
C ILE A 24 -0.13 3.83 16.93
N ARG A 25 -0.09 4.40 18.13
CA ARG A 25 -0.69 3.85 19.35
C ARG A 25 -2.22 3.76 19.24
N GLU A 26 -2.88 4.83 18.83
CA GLU A 26 -4.34 4.92 18.77
C GLU A 26 -4.96 4.13 17.61
N THR A 27 -4.27 4.03 16.48
CA THR A 27 -4.84 3.40 15.28
C THR A 27 -4.38 1.97 15.04
N GLY A 28 -3.33 1.51 15.72
CA GLY A 28 -2.68 0.22 15.47
C GLY A 28 -2.04 0.11 14.07
N LEU A 29 -1.94 1.21 13.33
CA LEU A 29 -1.39 1.21 11.99
C LEU A 29 0.12 0.98 12.02
N ASN A 30 0.62 0.27 11.01
CA ASN A 30 2.05 0.05 10.83
C ASN A 30 2.82 1.38 10.80
N LYS A 31 3.92 1.45 11.54
CA LYS A 31 4.82 2.61 11.63
C LYS A 31 5.20 3.18 10.26
N ARG A 32 5.58 2.34 9.30
CA ARG A 32 5.95 2.78 7.93
C ARG A 32 4.79 3.47 7.22
N THR A 33 3.57 2.96 7.39
CA THR A 33 2.35 3.56 6.82
C THR A 33 2.07 4.92 7.42
N VAL A 34 2.16 5.04 8.75
CA VAL A 34 1.95 6.31 9.44
C VAL A 34 2.97 7.35 9.01
N LEU A 35 4.27 7.01 9.04
CA LEU A 35 5.32 7.93 8.61
C LEU A 35 5.13 8.40 7.17
N LYS A 36 4.82 7.46 6.26
CA LYS A 36 4.62 7.75 4.84
C LYS A 36 3.46 8.72 4.60
N TYR A 37 2.30 8.44 5.19
CA TYR A 37 1.09 9.22 4.88
C TYR A 37 0.97 10.50 5.70
N TYR A 38 1.60 10.58 6.88
CA TYR A 38 1.57 11.79 7.70
C TYR A 38 2.21 13.00 7.00
N SER A 39 3.32 12.78 6.28
CA SER A 39 4.04 13.82 5.52
C SER A 39 3.53 13.99 4.08
N MET A 40 2.64 13.11 3.61
CA MET A 40 2.12 13.15 2.26
C MET A 40 1.00 14.18 2.15
N SER A 41 1.12 15.10 1.19
CA SER A 41 0.03 16.02 0.85
C SER A 41 -1.04 15.30 0.02
N GLU A 42 -2.24 15.85 -0.02
CA GLU A 42 -3.35 15.30 -0.80
C GLU A 42 -3.02 15.22 -2.29
N LYS A 43 -2.39 16.25 -2.85
CA LYS A 43 -1.90 16.24 -4.24
C LYS A 43 -0.91 15.09 -4.52
N LYS A 44 0.02 14.84 -3.59
CA LYS A 44 0.97 13.70 -3.71
C LYS A 44 0.24 12.37 -3.58
N TYR A 45 -0.74 12.29 -2.69
CA TYR A 45 -1.54 11.10 -2.48
C TYR A 45 -2.38 10.75 -3.73
N SER A 46 -3.06 11.72 -4.34
CA SER A 46 -3.84 11.50 -5.56
C SER A 46 -2.97 10.95 -6.70
N ARG A 47 -1.79 11.56 -6.94
CA ARG A 47 -0.83 11.05 -7.93
C ARG A 47 -0.33 9.65 -7.59
N TYR A 48 -0.09 9.38 -6.31
CA TYR A 48 0.35 8.07 -5.86
C TYR A 48 -0.71 7.00 -6.14
N ILE A 49 -1.98 7.28 -5.84
CA ILE A 49 -3.10 6.38 -6.13
C ILE A 49 -3.21 6.11 -7.62
N GLU A 50 -3.16 7.13 -8.47
CA GLU A 50 -3.19 6.92 -9.93
C GLU A 50 -2.05 6.00 -10.40
N LYS A 51 -0.82 6.23 -9.90
CA LYS A 51 0.33 5.38 -10.22
C LYS A 51 0.15 3.92 -9.79
N VAL A 52 -0.48 3.67 -8.64
CA VAL A 52 -0.64 2.31 -8.11
C VAL A 52 -2.00 1.68 -8.43
N ARG A 53 -2.90 2.44 -9.08
CA ARG A 53 -4.26 2.01 -9.45
C ARG A 53 -4.19 0.77 -10.33
N TYR A 54 -3.24 0.76 -11.25
CA TYR A 54 -2.98 -0.36 -12.14
C TYR A 54 -1.68 -1.05 -11.72
N ARG A 55 -1.79 -2.29 -11.27
CA ARG A 55 -0.65 -3.18 -11.18
C ARG A 55 -0.69 -4.09 -12.40
N THR A 56 0.12 -3.79 -13.40
CA THR A 56 0.34 -4.72 -14.50
C THR A 56 1.01 -5.97 -13.93
N LYS A 57 0.34 -7.11 -14.03
CA LYS A 57 0.98 -8.40 -13.77
C LYS A 57 1.83 -8.72 -15.00
N ILE A 58 3.06 -8.23 -15.00
CA ILE A 58 3.99 -8.41 -16.13
C ILE A 58 4.19 -9.89 -16.52
N PHE A 59 3.96 -10.81 -15.58
CA PHE A 59 4.07 -12.25 -15.80
C PHE A 59 2.76 -12.93 -16.20
N GLU A 60 1.64 -12.21 -16.28
CA GLU A 60 0.34 -12.79 -16.64
C GLU A 60 0.36 -13.47 -18.02
N PRO A 61 1.00 -12.92 -19.07
CA PRO A 61 1.14 -13.63 -20.35
C PRO A 61 1.96 -14.93 -20.26
N TYR A 62 2.85 -15.04 -19.27
CA TYR A 62 3.73 -16.19 -19.08
C TYR A 62 3.15 -17.21 -18.10
N GLN A 63 1.96 -16.95 -17.52
CA GLN A 63 1.37 -17.78 -16.48
C GLN A 63 1.34 -19.26 -16.86
N SER A 64 0.89 -19.58 -18.07
CA SER A 64 0.80 -20.97 -18.55
C SER A 64 2.16 -21.65 -18.65
N HIS A 65 3.19 -20.92 -19.11
CA HIS A 65 4.55 -21.46 -19.22
C HIS A 65 5.16 -21.70 -17.84
N ILE A 66 4.99 -20.75 -16.91
CA ILE A 66 5.47 -20.88 -15.53
C ILE A 66 4.80 -22.08 -14.87
N LEU A 67 3.47 -22.20 -14.94
CA LEU A 67 2.75 -23.32 -14.33
C LEU A 67 3.14 -24.68 -14.92
N ASN A 68 3.37 -24.75 -16.24
CA ASN A 68 3.82 -25.98 -16.86
C ASN A 68 5.24 -26.37 -16.40
N LEU A 69 6.15 -25.39 -16.23
CA LEU A 69 7.49 -25.64 -15.71
C LEU A 69 7.44 -26.23 -14.28
N TYR A 70 6.61 -25.66 -13.41
CA TYR A 70 6.38 -26.20 -12.06
C TYR A 70 5.85 -27.63 -12.10
N ARG A 71 4.90 -27.91 -13.00
CA ARG A 71 4.34 -29.26 -13.16
C ARG A 71 5.39 -30.28 -13.62
N VAL A 72 6.30 -29.89 -14.51
CA VAL A 72 7.38 -30.78 -14.99
C VAL A 72 8.43 -31.03 -13.90
N ASN A 73 8.61 -30.08 -12.98
CA ASN A 73 9.53 -30.19 -11.84
C ASN A 73 8.86 -30.76 -10.56
N ASP A 74 7.74 -31.47 -10.68
CA ASP A 74 6.99 -32.03 -9.53
C ASP A 74 6.68 -31.00 -8.42
N PHE A 75 6.46 -29.74 -8.80
CA PHE A 75 6.19 -28.61 -7.92
C PHE A 75 7.31 -28.30 -6.90
N GLN A 76 8.55 -28.74 -7.17
CA GLN A 76 9.75 -28.36 -6.39
C GLN A 76 10.22 -26.92 -6.65
#